data_AF-A0A6J4QL55-F1
#
_entry.id   AF-A0A6J4QL55-F1
#
_cell.length_a   1.000
_cell.length_b   1.000
_cell.length_c   1.000
_cell.angle_alpha   90.00
_cell.angle_beta   90.00
_cell.angle_gamma   90.00
#
_symmetry.space_group_name_H-M   'P 1'
#
loop_
_entity.id
_entity.type
_entity.pdbx_description
1 polymer ?
#
loop_
_entity_poly.entity_id
_entity_poly.type
_entity_poly.pdbx_seq_one_letter_code
_entity_poly.pdbx_strand_id
1 'polypeptide(L)'
;METLLGFTIEALRLIPLILAFYIPALMGVALIRERGEGYRFKAALVFLAGFGGIVTLQLLLRSVSTLQILETIGLSLVQIAVALLCAGLTVYKLAD
;
A
#
# COMPACT_ATOMS: atom_id res chain seq x y z
N MET A 1 1.47 31.44 1.41
CA MET A 1 0.22 30.74 1.05
C MET A 1 0.43 29.74 -0.08
N GLU A 2 1.19 30.07 -1.13
CA GLU A 2 1.51 29.15 -2.25
C GLU A 2 2.21 27.85 -1.81
N THR A 3 3.12 27.92 -0.82
CA THR A 3 3.87 26.76 -0.33
C THR A 3 3.00 25.73 0.40
N LEU A 4 2.01 26.18 1.18
CA LEU A 4 1.06 25.30 1.89
C LEU A 4 0.09 24.63 0.91
N LEU A 5 -0.39 25.39 -0.09
CA LEU A 5 -1.24 24.84 -1.15
C LEU A 5 -0.50 23.80 -1.99
N GLY A 6 0.75 24.07 -2.39
CA GLY A 6 1.58 23.12 -3.13
C GLY A 6 1.81 21.82 -2.36
N PHE A 7 2.13 21.90 -1.06
CA PHE A 7 2.28 20.72 -0.21
C PHE A 7 0.99 19.92 -0.10
N THR A 8 -0.15 20.59 0.07
CA THR A 8 -1.46 19.92 0.22
C THR A 8 -1.87 19.20 -1.06
N ILE A 9 -1.62 19.81 -2.23
CA ILE A 9 -1.90 19.20 -3.53
C ILE A 9 -1.02 17.96 -3.73
N GLU A 10 0.27 18.03 -3.40
CA GLU A 10 1.17 16.88 -3.54
C GLU A 10 0.77 15.74 -2.58
N ALA A 11 0.37 16.07 -1.35
CA ALA A 11 -0.17 15.08 -0.42
C ALA A 11 -1.46 14.42 -0.93
N LEU A 12 -2.41 15.21 -1.47
CA LEU A 12 -3.64 14.71 -2.08
C LEU A 12 -3.36 13.78 -3.27
N ARG A 13 -2.30 14.06 -4.04
CA ARG A 13 -1.88 13.25 -5.19
C ARG A 13 -1.40 11.85 -4.78
N LEU A 14 -0.99 11.66 -3.53
CA LEU A 14 -0.59 10.35 -3.00
C LEU A 14 -1.78 9.46 -2.62
N ILE A 15 -2.96 10.05 -2.37
CA ILE A 15 -4.14 9.32 -1.89
C ILE A 15 -4.57 8.18 -2.83
N PRO A 16 -4.69 8.37 -4.16
CA PRO A 16 -5.10 7.29 -5.05
C PRO A 16 -4.17 6.06 -4.99
N LEU A 17 -2.87 6.30 -4.83
CA LEU A 17 -1.86 5.23 -4.71
C LEU A 17 -1.97 4.52 -3.36
N ILE A 18 -2.18 5.26 -2.27
CA ILE A 18 -2.44 4.66 -0.95
C ILE A 18 -3.70 3.78 -1.00
N LEU A 19 -4.77 4.23 -1.68
CA LEU A 19 -5.98 3.45 -1.87
C LEU A 19 -5.75 2.18 -2.71
N ALA A 20 -4.89 2.25 -3.73
CA ALA A 20 -4.50 1.07 -4.50
C ALA A 20 -3.81 0.02 -3.62
N PHE A 21 -2.92 0.43 -2.71
CA PHE A 21 -2.30 -0.46 -1.73
C PHE A 21 -3.26 -0.91 -0.62
N TYR A 22 -4.27 -0.11 -0.31
CA TYR A 22 -5.25 -0.42 0.74
C TYR A 22 -6.07 -1.68 0.46
N ILE A 23 -6.40 -1.96 -0.82
CA ILE A 23 -7.18 -3.16 -1.20
C ILE A 23 -6.44 -4.46 -0.83
N PRO A 24 -5.21 -4.74 -1.32
CA PRO A 24 -4.47 -5.93 -0.92
C PRO A 24 -4.10 -5.91 0.57
N ALA A 25 -3.92 -4.73 1.19
CA ALA A 25 -3.72 -4.62 2.63
C ALA A 25 -4.93 -5.16 3.40
N LEU A 26 -6.15 -4.72 3.08
CA LEU A 26 -7.38 -5.20 3.68
C LEU A 26 -7.55 -6.71 3.51
N MET A 27 -7.41 -7.19 2.28
CA MET A 27 -7.58 -8.63 2.00
C MET A 27 -6.58 -9.47 2.80
N GLY A 28 -5.29 -9.14 2.76
CA GLY A 28 -4.28 -9.91 3.47
C GLY A 28 -4.44 -9.86 4.99
N VAL A 29 -4.78 -8.69 5.55
CA VAL A 29 -5.03 -8.54 6.99
C VAL A 29 -6.28 -9.32 7.43
N ALA A 30 -7.37 -9.25 6.65
CA ALA A 30 -8.59 -10.01 6.93
C ALA A 30 -8.33 -11.52 6.86
N LEU A 31 -7.57 -12.00 5.86
CA LEU A 31 -7.17 -13.41 5.78
C LEU A 31 -6.40 -13.88 7.02
N ILE A 32 -5.48 -13.05 7.53
CA ILE A 32 -4.68 -13.39 8.72
C ILE A 32 -5.54 -13.38 9.98
N ARG A 33 -6.41 -12.36 10.14
CA ARG A 33 -7.20 -12.14 11.36
C ARG A 33 -8.40 -13.07 11.48
N GLU A 34 -9.13 -13.32 10.40
CA GLU A 34 -10.41 -14.02 10.44
C GLU A 34 -10.31 -15.51 10.14
N ARG A 35 -9.31 -15.95 9.36
CA ARG A 35 -9.24 -17.32 8.84
C ARG A 35 -8.15 -18.19 9.50
N GLY A 36 -7.38 -17.64 10.45
CA GLY A 36 -6.39 -18.37 11.24
C GLY A 36 -5.11 -18.75 10.50
N GLU A 37 -4.25 -19.54 11.16
CA GLU A 37 -2.87 -19.79 10.71
C GLU A 37 -2.76 -20.47 9.33
N GLY A 38 -3.73 -21.31 8.95
CA GLY A 38 -3.76 -21.98 7.65
C GLY A 38 -3.90 -21.03 6.45
N TYR A 39 -4.27 -19.78 6.67
CA TYR A 39 -4.42 -18.76 5.63
C TYR A 39 -3.23 -17.81 5.53
N ARG A 40 -2.20 -17.96 6.37
CA ARG A 40 -0.98 -17.13 6.31
C ARG A 40 -0.28 -17.18 4.96
N PHE A 41 -0.15 -18.38 4.38
CA PHE A 41 0.46 -18.53 3.06
C PHE A 41 -0.37 -17.83 1.97
N LYS A 42 -1.70 -17.96 2.03
CA LYS A 42 -2.60 -17.25 1.11
C LYS A 42 -2.52 -15.74 1.28
N ALA A 43 -2.44 -15.24 2.51
CA ALA A 43 -2.24 -13.82 2.79
C ALA A 43 -0.90 -13.31 2.26
N ALA A 44 0.19 -14.09 2.40
CA ALA A 44 1.48 -13.76 1.82
C ALA A 44 1.42 -13.65 0.29
N LEU A 45 0.71 -14.57 -0.38
CA LEU A 45 0.48 -14.49 -1.82
C LEU A 45 -0.33 -13.24 -2.21
N VAL A 46 -1.35 -12.89 -1.42
CA VAL A 46 -2.14 -11.67 -1.64
C VAL A 46 -1.27 -10.42 -1.50
N PHE A 47 -0.44 -10.33 -0.45
CA PHE A 47 0.49 -9.21 -0.28
C PHE A 47 1.53 -9.15 -1.40
N LEU A 48 2.12 -10.29 -1.77
CA LEU A 48 3.12 -10.34 -2.82
C LEU A 48 2.55 -9.94 -4.17
N ALA A 49 1.39 -10.50 -4.55
CA ALA A 49 0.74 -10.18 -5.82
C ALA A 49 0.21 -8.75 -5.83
N GLY A 50 -0.42 -8.30 -4.75
CA GLY A 50 -0.98 -6.96 -4.62
C GLY A 50 0.10 -5.89 -4.56
N PHE A 51 0.94 -5.90 -3.53
CA PHE A 51 1.97 -4.90 -3.34
C PHE A 51 3.06 -5.01 -4.42
N GLY A 52 3.56 -6.23 -4.64
CA GLY A 52 4.60 -6.46 -5.66
C GLY A 52 4.10 -6.14 -7.06
N GLY A 53 2.85 -6.47 -7.40
CA GLY A 53 2.25 -6.11 -8.69
C GLY A 53 2.15 -4.60 -8.90
N ILE A 54 1.61 -3.87 -7.90
CA ILE A 54 1.49 -2.41 -7.97
C ILE A 54 2.87 -1.74 -8.06
N VAL A 55 3.83 -2.15 -7.24
CA VAL A 55 5.19 -1.59 -7.26
C VAL A 55 5.88 -1.88 -8.59
N THR A 56 5.78 -3.11 -9.10
CA THR A 56 6.38 -3.49 -10.39
C THR A 56 5.79 -2.66 -11.53
N LEU A 57 4.47 -2.48 -11.57
CA LEU A 57 3.83 -1.61 -12.55
C LEU A 57 4.31 -0.17 -12.46
N GLN A 58 4.48 0.37 -11.25
CA GLN A 58 5.03 1.72 -11.09
C GLN A 58 6.45 1.84 -11.62
N LEU A 59 7.31 0.86 -11.31
CA LEU A 59 8.69 0.83 -11.79
C LEU A 59 8.74 0.77 -13.33
N LEU A 60 7.92 -0.09 -13.94
CA LEU A 60 7.85 -0.23 -15.40
C LEU A 60 7.35 1.04 -16.11
N LEU A 61 6.39 1.75 -15.51
CA LEU A 61 5.74 2.91 -16.15
C LEU A 61 6.43 4.24 -15.87
N ARG A 62 7.22 4.37 -14.79
CA ARG A 62 7.75 5.66 -14.32
C ARG A 62 9.26 5.71 -14.14
N SER A 63 9.97 4.58 -14.01
CA SER A 63 11.38 4.61 -13.67
C SER A 63 12.26 4.44 -14.90
N VAL A 64 13.02 5.50 -15.24
CA VAL A 64 14.04 5.48 -16.31
C VAL A 64 15.47 5.51 -15.76
N SER A 65 15.64 5.64 -14.43
CA SER A 65 16.94 5.71 -13.77
C SER A 65 16.94 5.02 -12.39
N THR A 66 18.12 4.60 -11.92
CA THR A 66 18.29 3.96 -10.61
C THR A 66 17.80 4.83 -9.45
N LEU A 67 17.98 6.15 -9.53
CA LEU A 67 17.52 7.08 -8.49
C LEU A 67 15.99 7.12 -8.40
N GLN A 68 15.30 7.12 -9.55
CA GLN A 68 13.83 7.04 -9.58
C GLN A 68 13.29 5.70 -9.13
N ILE A 69 14.02 4.60 -9.37
CA ILE A 69 13.68 3.28 -8.83
C ILE A 69 13.70 3.34 -7.30
N LEU A 70 14.77 3.88 -6.72
CA LEU A 70 14.92 3.98 -5.26
C LEU A 70 13.82 4.86 -4.64
N GLU A 71 13.53 6.00 -5.25
CA GLU A 71 12.44 6.89 -4.82
C GLU A 71 11.08 6.19 -4.88
N THR A 72 10.80 5.48 -5.98
CA THR A 72 9.54 4.76 -6.17
C THR A 72 9.36 3.65 -5.14
N ILE A 73 10.42 2.89 -4.87
CA ILE A 73 10.41 1.85 -3.82
C ILE A 73 10.21 2.49 -2.44
N GLY A 74 10.98 3.53 -2.12
CA GLY A 74 10.90 4.22 -0.83
C GLY A 74 9.50 4.77 -0.56
N LEU A 75 8.91 5.47 -1.53
CA LEU A 75 7.55 6.00 -1.43
C LEU A 75 6.51 4.87 -1.31
N SER A 76 6.65 3.80 -2.10
CA SER A 76 5.74 2.66 -2.05
C SER A 76 5.74 1.97 -0.69
N LEU A 77 6.91 1.83 -0.05
CA LEU A 77 7.00 1.26 1.30
C LEU A 77 6.23 2.09 2.33
N VAL A 78 6.34 3.43 2.26
CA VAL A 78 5.57 4.33 3.14
C VAL A 78 4.07 4.17 2.89
N GLN A 79 3.65 4.12 1.62
CA GLN A 79 2.24 3.96 1.26
C GLN A 79 1.68 2.59 1.71
N ILE A 80 2.47 1.51 1.56
CA ILE A 80 2.12 0.18 2.06
C ILE A 80 1.98 0.17 3.58
N ALA A 81 2.89 0.82 4.31
CA ALA A 81 2.81 0.90 5.76
C ALA A 81 1.54 1.63 6.22
N VAL A 82 1.20 2.75 5.59
CA VAL A 82 -0.05 3.49 5.85
C VAL A 82 -1.26 2.63 5.51
N ALA A 83 -1.26 1.95 4.36
CA ALA A 83 -2.34 1.07 3.94
C ALA A 83 -2.56 -0.10 4.91
N LEU A 84 -1.49 -0.74 5.39
CA LEU A 84 -1.53 -1.82 6.38
C LEU A 84 -2.05 -1.32 7.73
N LEU A 85 -1.64 -0.13 8.17
CA LEU A 85 -2.13 0.47 9.40
C LEU A 85 -3.64 0.73 9.31
N CYS A 86 -4.10 1.37 8.23
CA CYS A 86 -5.53 1.58 7.98
C CYS A 86 -6.29 0.25 7.94
N ALA A 87 -5.77 -0.75 7.21
CA ALA A 87 -6.41 -2.06 7.09
C ALA A 87 -6.49 -2.78 8.45
N GLY A 88 -5.43 -2.71 9.25
CA GLY A 88 -5.39 -3.23 10.61
C GLY A 88 -6.47 -2.60 11.50
N LEU A 89 -6.62 -1.28 11.46
CA LEU A 89 -7.65 -0.56 12.20
C LEU A 89 -9.07 -0.92 11.72
N THR A 90 -9.27 -1.03 10.41
CA THR A 90 -10.58 -1.37 9.82
C THR A 90 -11.00 -2.79 10.18
N VAL A 91 -10.12 -3.78 9.97
CA VAL A 91 -10.44 -5.19 10.28
C VAL A 91 -10.59 -5.40 11.78
N TYR A 92 -9.80 -4.72 12.62
CA TYR A 92 -10.00 -4.77 14.07
C TYR A 92 -11.38 -4.26 14.47
N LYS A 93 -11.82 -3.13 13.90
CA LYS A 93 -13.17 -2.58 14.15
C LYS A 93 -14.32 -3.41 13.60
N LEU A 94 -14.08 -4.32 12.64
CA LEU A 94 -15.12 -5.24 12.15
C LEU A 94 -15.27 -6.48 13.04
N ALA A 95 -14.26 -6.79 13.87
CA ALA A 95 -14.26 -7.97 14.74
C ALA A 95 -14.85 -7.69 16.13
N ASP A 96 -15.04 -6.42 16.50
CA ASP A 96 -15.80 -5.93 17.65
C ASP A 96 -17.24 -5.60 17.23
#